data_AF-A0A536NW34-F1
#
_entry.id   AF-A0A536NW34-F1
#
_cell.length_a   1.000
_cell.length_b   1.000
_cell.length_c   1.000
_cell.angle_alpha   90.00
_cell.angle_beta   90.00
_cell.angle_gamma   90.00
#
_symmetry.space_group_name_H-M   'P 1'
#
loop_
_entity.id
_entity.type
_entity.pdbx_description
1 polymer ?
#
loop_
_entity_poly.entity_id
_entity_poly.type
_entity_poly.pdbx_seq_one_letter_code
_entity_poly.pdbx_strand_id
1 'polypeptide(L)'
;QLGRLKDQGKASATQISMAKLNNVREALRIARDARTILGANGISLEYPVMRHMNNLETVLTYEGTSEIHMLAIGEEITGIGAFK
;
A
#
# COMPACT_ATOMS: atom_id res chain seq x y z
N GLN A 1 -7.29 14.13 -0.42
CA GLN A 1 -6.70 15.42 -0.84
C GLN A 1 -5.69 15.27 -1.97
N LEU A 2 -4.83 14.24 -1.97
CA LEU A 2 -3.86 13.96 -3.06
C LEU A 2 -4.45 13.92 -4.48
N GLY A 3 -5.62 13.27 -4.67
CA GLY A 3 -6.29 13.25 -5.98
C GLY A 3 -6.53 14.64 -6.56
N ARG A 4 -6.98 15.60 -5.74
CA ARG A 4 -7.19 16.99 -6.16
C ARG A 4 -5.88 17.70 -6.52
N LEU A 5 -4.78 17.40 -5.82
CA LEU A 5 -3.46 17.93 -6.19
C LEU A 5 -2.99 17.37 -7.52
N LYS A 6 -3.24 16.07 -7.77
CA LYS A 6 -2.93 15.42 -9.04
C LYS A 6 -3.71 16.06 -10.19
N ASP A 7 -5.01 16.31 -10.01
CA ASP A 7 -5.85 16.97 -11.02
C ASP A 7 -5.35 18.39 -11.36
N GLN A 8 -4.71 19.07 -10.39
CA GLN A 8 -4.10 20.38 -10.58
C GLN A 8 -2.66 20.32 -11.14
N GLY A 9 -2.11 19.12 -11.40
CA GLY A 9 -0.72 18.94 -11.81
C GLY A 9 0.31 19.27 -10.72
N LYS A 10 -0.09 19.29 -9.45
CA LYS A 10 0.72 19.70 -8.29
C LYS A 10 1.15 18.54 -7.38
N ALA A 11 0.74 17.30 -7.67
CA ALA A 11 1.15 16.14 -6.89
C ALA A 11 2.58 15.72 -7.23
N SER A 12 3.46 15.60 -6.23
CA SER A 12 4.79 15.05 -6.43
C SER A 12 4.76 13.52 -6.51
N ALA A 13 5.78 12.94 -7.16
CA ALA A 13 5.93 11.48 -7.22
C ALA A 13 6.07 10.86 -5.81
N THR A 14 6.76 11.55 -4.89
CA THR A 14 6.93 11.09 -3.52
C THR A 14 5.64 11.16 -2.71
N GLN A 15 4.80 12.17 -2.93
CA GLN A 15 3.45 12.19 -2.33
C GLN A 15 2.60 11.00 -2.79
N ILE A 16 2.73 10.59 -4.06
CA ILE A 16 2.09 9.39 -4.60
C ILE A 16 2.68 8.13 -3.96
N SER A 17 4.00 8.03 -3.85
CA SER A 17 4.69 6.92 -3.17
C SER A 17 4.24 6.77 -1.71
N MET A 18 4.15 7.88 -0.97
CA MET A 18 3.68 7.88 0.42
C MET A 18 2.24 7.39 0.54
N ALA A 19 1.35 7.85 -0.35
CA ALA A 19 -0.03 7.40 -0.36
C ALA A 19 -0.17 5.92 -0.72
N LYS A 20 0.58 5.42 -1.72
CA LYS A 20 0.59 4.00 -2.09
C LYS A 20 1.07 3.16 -0.92
N LEU A 21 2.23 3.49 -0.35
CA LEU A 21 2.83 2.78 0.76
C LEU A 21 1.85 2.62 1.93
N ASN A 22 1.27 3.73 2.38
CA ASN A 22 0.37 3.73 3.53
C ASN A 22 -0.92 2.97 3.24
N ASN A 23 -1.59 3.27 2.12
CA ASN A 23 -2.90 2.72 1.82
C ASN A 23 -2.85 1.20 1.61
N VAL A 24 -1.81 0.70 0.95
CA VAL A 24 -1.66 -0.74 0.71
C VAL A 24 -1.36 -1.50 2.00
N ARG A 25 -0.49 -0.95 2.87
CA ARG A 25 -0.20 -1.55 4.18
C ARG A 25 -1.45 -1.61 5.06
N GLU A 26 -2.19 -0.50 5.16
CA GLU A 26 -3.40 -0.46 5.97
C GLU A 26 -4.51 -1.34 5.38
N ALA A 27 -4.69 -1.36 4.06
CA ALA A 27 -5.66 -2.23 3.41
C ALA A 27 -5.35 -3.72 3.68
N LEU A 28 -4.08 -4.12 3.57
CA LEU A 28 -3.67 -5.50 3.84
C LEU A 28 -3.85 -5.86 5.31
N ARG A 29 -3.52 -4.96 6.24
CA ARG A 29 -3.78 -5.15 7.67
C ARG A 29 -5.28 -5.35 7.93
N ILE A 30 -6.12 -4.48 7.39
CA ILE A 30 -7.59 -4.59 7.51
C ILE A 30 -8.10 -5.91 6.92
N ALA A 31 -7.58 -6.34 5.77
CA ALA A 31 -7.99 -7.61 5.16
C ALA A 31 -7.60 -8.83 6.03
N ARG A 32 -6.41 -8.80 6.66
CA ARG A 32 -5.96 -9.83 7.60
C ARG A 32 -6.83 -9.85 8.87
N ASP A 33 -7.17 -8.68 9.41
CA ASP A 33 -8.07 -8.55 10.56
C ASP A 33 -9.47 -9.08 10.23
N ALA A 34 -10.03 -8.69 9.09
CA ALA A 34 -11.33 -9.16 8.61
C ALA A 34 -11.35 -10.69 8.39
N ARG A 35 -10.27 -11.26 7.82
CA ARG A 35 -10.14 -12.72 7.67
C ARG A 35 -10.15 -13.42 9.04
N THR A 36 -9.46 -12.85 10.01
CA THR A 36 -9.40 -13.38 11.39
C THR A 36 -10.78 -13.37 12.06
N ILE A 37 -11.54 -12.28 11.90
CA ILE A 37 -12.90 -12.14 12.46
C ILE A 37 -13.84 -13.25 11.93
N LEU A 38 -13.71 -13.66 10.66
CA LEU A 38 -14.55 -14.69 10.07
C LEU A 38 -14.13 -16.13 10.44
N GLY A 39 -13.00 -16.35 11.11
CA GLY A 39 -12.55 -17.68 11.53
C GLY A 39 -12.51 -18.69 10.37
N ALA A 40 -13.18 -19.84 10.55
CA ALA A 40 -13.26 -20.89 9.53
C ALA A 40 -13.95 -20.40 8.23
N ASN A 41 -14.93 -19.50 8.33
CA ASN A 41 -15.56 -18.92 7.15
C ASN A 41 -14.60 -18.00 6.38
N GLY A 42 -13.60 -17.43 7.08
CA GLY A 42 -12.55 -16.61 6.48
C GLY A 42 -11.52 -17.38 5.65
N ILE A 43 -11.53 -18.72 5.67
CA ILE A 43 -10.71 -19.56 4.77
C ILE A 43 -11.51 -20.24 3.66
N SER A 44 -12.84 -20.12 3.70
CA SER A 44 -13.72 -20.60 2.64
C SER A 44 -13.66 -19.64 1.44
N LEU A 45 -13.94 -20.17 0.23
CA LEU A 45 -14.12 -19.37 -0.97
C LEU A 45 -15.50 -18.69 -1.03
N GLU A 46 -16.41 -19.02 -0.11
CA GLU A 46 -17.74 -18.40 0.01
C GLU A 46 -17.65 -16.91 0.36
N TYR A 47 -16.66 -16.52 1.18
CA TYR A 47 -16.43 -15.13 1.57
C TYR A 47 -15.21 -14.55 0.85
N PRO A 48 -15.31 -13.36 0.26
CA PRO A 48 -14.24 -12.83 -0.60
C PRO A 48 -13.01 -12.35 0.18
N VAL A 49 -13.03 -12.38 1.52
CA VAL A 49 -12.00 -11.77 2.37
C VAL A 49 -10.61 -12.38 2.11
N MET A 50 -10.54 -13.70 1.96
CA MET A 50 -9.27 -14.38 1.70
C MET A 50 -8.71 -14.02 0.33
N ARG A 51 -9.59 -13.92 -0.68
CA ARG A 51 -9.22 -13.46 -2.02
C ARG A 51 -8.69 -12.03 -1.99
N HIS A 52 -9.35 -11.11 -1.28
CA HIS A 52 -8.88 -9.73 -1.16
C HIS A 52 -7.56 -9.61 -0.40
N MET A 53 -7.39 -10.35 0.68
CA MET A 53 -6.13 -10.41 1.42
C MET A 53 -4.98 -10.88 0.50
N ASN A 54 -5.16 -11.98 -0.23
CA ASN A 54 -4.15 -12.51 -1.14
C ASN A 54 -3.83 -11.53 -2.29
N ASN A 55 -4.86 -10.88 -2.86
CA ASN A 55 -4.64 -9.87 -3.90
C ASN A 55 -3.79 -8.70 -3.37
N LEU A 56 -4.02 -8.28 -2.11
CA LEU A 56 -3.28 -7.18 -1.49
C LEU A 56 -1.82 -7.53 -1.19
N GLU A 57 -1.48 -8.80 -0.96
CA GLU A 57 -0.07 -9.24 -0.88
C GLU A 57 0.68 -8.95 -2.20
N THR A 58 0.02 -9.15 -3.34
CA THR A 58 0.60 -8.78 -4.65
C THR A 58 0.72 -7.26 -4.79
N VAL A 59 -0.32 -6.50 -4.42
CA VAL A 59 -0.30 -5.03 -4.51
C VAL A 59 0.79 -4.42 -3.60
N LEU A 60 1.14 -5.08 -2.51
CA LEU A 60 2.24 -4.67 -1.62
C LEU A 60 3.60 -4.64 -2.34
N THR A 61 3.81 -5.55 -3.29
CA THR A 61 5.12 -5.79 -3.93
C THR A 61 5.21 -5.21 -5.34
N TYR A 62 4.10 -5.15 -6.07
CA TYR A 62 4.00 -4.52 -7.39
C TYR A 62 4.00 -2.98 -7.32
N GLU A 63 4.48 -2.31 -8.38
CA GLU A 63 4.67 -0.83 -8.51
C GLU A 63 5.53 -0.22 -7.40
N GLY A 64 6.58 -0.92 -7.00
CA GLY A 64 7.51 -0.49 -5.94
C GLY A 64 7.20 -1.19 -4.62
N THR A 65 8.23 -1.83 -4.05
CA THR A 65 8.08 -2.45 -2.73
C THR A 65 7.97 -1.39 -1.64
N SER A 66 7.56 -1.84 -0.45
CA SER A 66 7.52 -0.99 0.74
C SER A 66 8.84 -0.24 0.97
N GLU A 67 9.96 -0.94 0.79
CA GLU A 67 11.32 -0.46 1.02
C GLU A 67 11.69 0.60 -0.01
N ILE A 68 11.39 0.37 -1.29
CA ILE A 68 11.66 1.34 -2.36
C ILE A 68 10.91 2.65 -2.12
N HIS A 69 9.62 2.60 -1.75
CA HIS A 69 8.88 3.82 -1.41
C HIS A 69 9.46 4.53 -0.17
N MET A 70 9.84 3.77 0.87
CA MET A 70 10.47 4.37 2.06
C MET A 70 11.80 5.05 1.74
N LEU A 71 12.61 4.48 0.85
CA LEU A 71 13.87 5.08 0.41
C LEU A 71 13.64 6.35 -0.41
N ALA A 72 12.69 6.36 -1.35
CA ALA A 72 12.34 7.55 -2.12
C ALA A 72 11.82 8.69 -1.22
N ILE A 73 10.98 8.36 -0.24
CA ILE A 73 10.51 9.34 0.76
C ILE A 73 11.67 9.82 1.63
N GLY A 74 12.56 8.91 2.04
CA GLY A 74 13.76 9.24 2.81
C GLY A 74 14.67 10.23 2.09
N GLU A 75 14.89 10.03 0.79
CA GLU A 75 15.68 10.95 -0.04
C GLU A 75 15.03 12.34 -0.12
N GLU A 76 13.71 12.45 -0.33
CA GLU A 76 13.04 13.75 -0.36
C GLU A 76 13.12 14.50 0.98
N ILE A 77 13.07 13.78 2.09
CA ILE A 77 13.16 14.37 3.45
C ILE A 77 14.59 14.78 3.78
N THR A 78 15.58 13.96 3.44
CA THR A 78 16.97 14.11 3.91
C THR A 78 17.90 14.75 2.89
N GLY A 79 17.52 14.75 1.61
CA GLY A 79 18.40 15.11 0.49
C GLY A 79 19.47 14.05 0.18
N ILE A 80 19.42 12.87 0.81
CA ILE A 80 20.44 11.82 0.68
C ILE A 80 19.81 10.58 0.02
N GLY A 81 20.24 10.27 -1.21
CA GLY A 81 19.87 9.04 -1.90
C GLY A 81 20.48 7.80 -1.22
N ALA A 82 19.66 6.78 -0.98
CA ALA A 82 20.04 5.56 -0.27
C ALA A 82 19.83 4.27 -1.09
N PHE A 83 19.58 4.40 -2.39
CA PHE A 83 19.56 3.31 -3.38
C PHE A 83 20.72 3.49 -4.37
N LYS A 84 21.16 2.38 -4.97
CA LYS A 84 22.22 2.31 -5.98
C LYS A 84 21.69 1.69 -7.26
#